data_AF-A0A377IQL0-F1
#
_entry.id   AF-A0A377IQL0-F1
#
_cell.length_a   1.000
_cell.length_b   1.000
_cell.length_c   1.000
_cell.angle_alpha   90.00
_cell.angle_beta   90.00
_cell.angle_gamma   90.00
#
_symmetry.space_group_name_H-M   'P 1'
#
loop_
_entity.id
_entity.type
_entity.pdbx_description
1 polymer ?
#
loop_
_entity_poly.entity_id
_entity_poly.type
_entity_poly.pdbx_seq_one_letter_code
_entity_poly.pdbx_strand_id
1 'polypeptide(L)'
;MEHDNFLGGAFNKETGELNTDKLREYFKNLKDIKKSKMNILLMGYTGSGKSSLINALFGKEIAKTAVGKPITQHLEKYIDEQKGLVLWDTKGIEDKDYHDTMQSIKQRMEEVSPSNRA
;
A
#
# COMPACT_ATOMS: atom_id res chain seq x y z
N MET A 1 -12.61 -7.51 -16.39
CA MET A 1 -11.96 -6.71 -17.45
C MET A 1 -12.29 -5.21 -17.30
N GLU A 2 -12.35 -4.65 -16.08
CA GLU A 2 -12.83 -3.27 -15.86
C GLU A 2 -11.96 -2.44 -14.89
N HIS A 3 -10.70 -2.84 -14.66
CA HIS A 3 -9.83 -2.17 -13.68
C HIS A 3 -8.91 -1.08 -14.27
N ASP A 4 -8.96 -0.84 -15.59
CA ASP A 4 -7.95 -0.04 -16.28
C ASP A 4 -8.06 1.48 -16.07
N ASN A 5 -9.22 1.96 -15.61
CA ASN A 5 -9.47 3.38 -15.37
C ASN A 5 -9.34 3.83 -13.91
N PHE A 6 -8.77 3.00 -13.02
CA PHE A 6 -8.60 3.35 -11.60
C PHE A 6 -7.73 4.62 -11.38
N LEU A 7 -6.82 4.91 -12.32
CA LEU A 7 -5.97 6.10 -12.28
C LEU A 7 -6.47 7.21 -13.20
N GLY A 8 -7.73 7.16 -13.65
CA GLY A 8 -8.29 8.13 -14.59
C GLY A 8 -7.59 8.15 -15.95
N GLY A 9 -6.96 7.04 -16.35
CA GLY A 9 -6.13 6.97 -17.56
C GLY A 9 -4.83 7.77 -17.46
N ALA A 10 -4.32 8.04 -16.25
CA ALA A 10 -3.04 8.71 -16.02
C ALA A 10 -1.81 7.82 -16.23
N PHE A 11 -1.98 6.50 -16.23
CA PHE A 11 -0.90 5.55 -16.44
C PHE A 11 -0.97 4.94 -17.84
N ASN A 12 0.11 5.09 -18.60
CA ASN A 12 0.25 4.43 -19.90
C ASN A 12 0.89 3.05 -19.71
N LYS A 13 0.16 1.99 -20.05
CA LYS A 13 0.62 0.60 -19.89
C LYS A 13 1.68 0.18 -20.92
N GLU A 14 1.69 0.82 -22.09
CA GLU A 14 2.63 0.50 -23.16
C GLU A 14 4.00 1.14 -22.89
N THR A 15 4.00 2.38 -22.39
CA THR A 15 5.25 3.12 -22.10
C THR A 15 5.70 2.99 -20.64
N GLY A 16 4.79 2.62 -19.72
CA GLY A 16 5.05 2.61 -18.27
C GLY A 16 5.07 4.01 -17.64
N GLU A 17 4.72 5.05 -18.40
CA GLU A 17 4.77 6.43 -17.94
C GLU A 17 3.53 6.81 -17.12
N LEU A 18 3.76 7.60 -16.07
CA LEU A 18 2.72 8.16 -15.22
C LEU A 18 2.59 9.68 -15.44
N ASN A 19 1.45 10.11 -15.97
CA ASN A 19 1.11 11.53 -16.05
C ASN A 19 0.59 12.03 -14.70
N THR A 20 1.45 12.72 -13.96
CA THR A 20 1.17 13.17 -12.59
C THR A 20 0.10 14.28 -12.54
N ASP A 21 0.02 15.14 -13.55
CA ASP A 21 -0.99 16.20 -13.62
C ASP A 21 -2.39 15.61 -13.83
N LYS A 22 -2.52 14.68 -14.76
CA LYS A 22 -3.77 13.94 -15.03
C LYS A 22 -4.20 13.13 -13.82
N LEU A 23 -3.25 12.48 -13.14
CA LEU A 23 -3.51 11.75 -11.90
C LEU A 23 -4.03 12.68 -10.80
N ARG A 24 -3.40 13.85 -10.65
CA ARG A 24 -3.79 14.86 -9.67
C ARG A 24 -5.17 15.44 -9.96
N GLU A 25 -5.48 15.72 -11.22
CA GLU A 25 -6.80 16.18 -11.65
C GLU A 25 -7.88 15.13 -11.38
N TYR A 26 -7.62 13.87 -11.73
CA TYR A 26 -8.51 12.76 -11.45
C TYR A 26 -8.83 12.67 -9.94
N PHE A 27 -7.81 12.66 -9.09
CA PHE A 27 -8.01 12.58 -7.64
C PHE A 27 -8.66 13.83 -7.03
N LYS A 28 -8.43 15.03 -7.59
CA LYS A 28 -9.14 16.27 -7.17
C LYS A 28 -10.63 16.18 -7.45
N ASN A 29 -11.02 15.56 -8.57
CA ASN A 29 -12.40 15.48 -9.03
C ASN A 29 -13.20 14.33 -8.37
N LEU A 30 -12.53 13.44 -7.63
CA LEU A 30 -13.20 12.41 -6.84
C LEU A 30 -13.79 13.01 -5.57
N LYS A 31 -15.10 13.33 -5.64
CA LYS A 31 -15.89 13.99 -4.58
C LYS A 31 -15.82 13.30 -3.22
N ASP A 32 -15.58 11.99 -3.19
CA ASP A 32 -15.55 11.19 -1.98
C ASP A 32 -14.15 10.70 -1.57
N ILE A 33 -13.07 11.13 -2.23
CA ILE A 33 -11.74 10.60 -1.89
C ILE A 33 -11.26 10.99 -0.50
N LYS A 34 -11.72 12.16 0.00
CA LYS A 34 -11.46 12.56 1.39
C LYS A 34 -12.25 11.73 2.41
N LYS A 35 -13.34 11.08 1.98
CA LYS A 35 -14.15 10.16 2.80
C LYS A 35 -13.70 8.71 2.65
N SER A 36 -13.16 8.34 1.49
CA SER A 36 -12.67 6.99 1.24
C SER A 36 -11.24 6.85 1.77
N LYS A 37 -11.03 5.90 2.69
CA LYS A 37 -9.69 5.55 3.14
C LYS A 37 -9.00 4.76 2.03
N MET A 38 -7.95 5.32 1.43
CA MET A 38 -7.14 4.61 0.45
C MET A 38 -6.30 3.56 1.17
N ASN A 39 -6.53 2.28 0.87
CA ASN A 39 -5.77 1.17 1.43
C ASN A 39 -4.65 0.79 0.48
N ILE A 40 -3.41 0.89 0.93
CA ILE A 40 -2.21 0.60 0.15
C ILE A 40 -1.43 -0.50 0.86
N LEU A 41 -1.18 -1.60 0.17
CA LEU A 41 -0.35 -2.70 0.65
C LEU A 41 1.05 -2.58 0.04
N LEU A 42 2.07 -2.46 0.88
CA LEU A 42 3.47 -2.39 0.46
C LEU A 42 4.07 -3.80 0.48
N MET A 43 4.43 -4.32 -0.68
CA MET A 43 5.05 -5.64 -0.86
C MET A 43 6.41 -5.52 -1.55
N GLY A 44 7.32 -6.45 -1.23
CA GLY A 44 8.67 -6.49 -1.81
C GLY A 44 9.66 -7.21 -0.88
N TYR A 45 10.86 -7.48 -1.38
CA TYR A 45 11.91 -8.20 -0.66
C TYR A 45 12.37 -7.47 0.62
N THR A 46 13.07 -8.18 1.51
CA THR A 46 13.66 -7.61 2.73
C THR A 46 14.69 -6.53 2.39
N GLY A 47 14.54 -5.33 2.96
CA GLY A 47 15.47 -4.22 2.69
C GLY A 47 15.12 -3.36 1.47
N SER A 48 14.00 -3.62 0.77
CA SER A 48 13.54 -2.79 -0.37
C SER A 48 13.06 -1.38 0.00
N GLY A 49 13.06 -1.01 1.28
CA GLY A 49 12.70 0.33 1.76
C GLY A 49 11.21 0.58 2.06
N LYS A 50 10.38 -0.46 2.19
CA LYS A 50 8.93 -0.32 2.49
C LYS A 50 8.64 0.52 3.74
N SER A 51 9.21 0.14 4.88
CA SER A 51 9.03 0.85 6.16
C SER A 51 9.64 2.26 6.12
N SER A 52 10.74 2.44 5.39
CA SER A 52 11.33 3.77 5.16
C SER A 52 10.41 4.68 4.34
N LEU A 53 9.71 4.15 3.34
CA LEU A 53 8.72 4.90 2.56
C LEU A 53 7.55 5.35 3.45
N ILE A 54 7.10 4.51 4.38
CA ILE A 54 6.07 4.89 5.36
C ILE A 54 6.56 6.08 6.19
N ASN A 55 7.77 6.01 6.76
CA ASN A 55 8.33 7.11 7.54
C ASN A 55 8.44 8.41 6.74
N ALA A 56 8.84 8.33 5.47
CA ALA A 56 8.90 9.47 4.57
C ALA A 56 7.51 10.08 4.29
N LEU A 57 6.48 9.25 4.08
CA LEU A 57 5.11 9.70 3.85
C LEU A 57 4.47 10.34 5.08
N PHE A 58 4.82 9.86 6.28
CA PHE A 58 4.34 10.41 7.54
C PHE A 58 5.19 11.58 8.05
N GLY A 59 6.41 11.77 7.53
CA GLY A 59 7.35 12.81 7.96
C GLY A 59 7.92 12.58 9.37
N LYS A 60 7.81 11.35 9.90
CA LYS A 60 8.30 10.96 11.23
C LYS A 60 8.57 9.46 11.28
N GLU A 61 9.41 9.04 12.21
CA GLU A 61 9.76 7.64 12.42
C GLU A 61 8.65 6.91 13.18
N ILE A 62 7.80 6.17 12.46
CA ILE A 62 6.71 5.36 13.03
C ILE A 62 6.82 3.88 12.71
N ALA A 63 7.42 3.55 11.56
CA ALA A 63 7.68 2.19 11.15
C ALA A 63 9.13 1.82 11.49
N LYS A 64 9.33 0.65 12.07
CA LYS A 64 10.66 0.18 12.45
C LYS A 64 11.48 -0.08 11.19
N THR A 65 12.70 0.45 11.14
CA THR A 65 13.62 0.25 10.02
C THR A 65 14.95 -0.32 10.51
N ALA A 66 15.56 -1.19 9.70
CA ALA A 66 16.98 -1.50 9.80
C ALA A 66 17.52 -1.95 8.45
N VAL A 67 18.84 -1.91 8.34
CA VAL A 67 19.57 -2.35 7.16
C VAL A 67 19.73 -3.87 7.18
N GLY A 68 19.31 -4.53 6.09
CA GLY A 68 19.62 -5.93 5.79
C GLY A 68 18.98 -7.00 6.68
N LYS A 69 18.35 -6.64 7.80
CA LYS A 69 17.64 -7.59 8.67
C LYS A 69 16.12 -7.48 8.46
N PRO A 70 15.40 -8.61 8.35
CA PRO A 70 13.96 -8.59 8.33
C PRO A 70 13.44 -8.18 9.73
N ILE A 71 13.03 -6.92 9.87
CA ILE A 71 12.48 -6.40 11.13
C ILE A 71 10.95 -6.52 11.15
N THR A 72 10.29 -6.19 10.04
CA THR A 72 8.85 -6.40 9.90
C THR A 72 8.59 -7.89 9.72
N GLN A 73 8.03 -8.54 10.75
CA GLN A 73 7.74 -9.98 10.74
C GLN A 73 6.26 -10.29 10.49
N HIS A 74 5.38 -9.30 10.64
CA HIS A 74 3.93 -9.42 10.50
C HIS A 74 3.36 -8.26 9.70
N LEU A 75 2.10 -8.38 9.25
CA LEU A 75 1.40 -7.27 8.59
C LEU A 75 1.10 -6.16 9.60
N GLU A 76 1.70 -4.98 9.39
CA GLU A 76 1.49 -3.81 10.25
C GLU A 76 0.65 -2.74 9.54
N LYS A 77 -0.23 -2.06 10.28
CA LYS A 77 -1.16 -1.06 9.76
C LYS A 77 -0.80 0.33 10.27
N TYR A 78 -0.69 1.28 9.35
CA TYR A 78 -0.42 2.68 9.62
C TYR A 78 -1.52 3.54 9.00
N ILE A 79 -2.10 4.47 9.78
CA ILE A 79 -3.23 5.29 9.33
C ILE A 79 -2.85 6.77 9.42
N ASP A 80 -2.96 7.48 8.30
CA ASP A 80 -2.91 8.94 8.23
C ASP A 80 -4.33 9.45 7.97
N GLU A 81 -5.05 9.79 9.04
CA GLU A 81 -6.43 10.30 8.95
C GLU A 81 -6.51 11.66 8.26
N GLN A 82 -5.44 12.47 8.30
CA GLN A 82 -5.42 13.77 7.63
C GLN A 82 -5.32 13.61 6.11
N LYS A 83 -4.55 12.62 5.65
CA LYS A 83 -4.39 12.30 4.22
C LYS A 83 -5.38 11.25 3.71
N GLY A 84 -6.18 10.64 4.59
CA GLY A 84 -7.09 9.55 4.25
C GLY A 84 -6.36 8.27 3.80
N LEU A 85 -5.14 8.03 4.29
CA LEU A 85 -4.30 6.90 3.88
C LEU A 85 -4.28 5.81 4.94
N VAL A 86 -4.36 4.56 4.48
CA VAL A 86 -4.07 3.36 5.27
C VAL A 86 -2.96 2.61 4.55
N LEU A 87 -1.76 2.60 5.13
CA LEU A 87 -0.62 1.86 4.64
C LEU A 87 -0.49 0.55 5.42
N TRP A 88 -0.30 -0.54 4.69
CA TRP A 88 -0.04 -1.86 5.25
C TRP A 88 1.40 -2.26 4.89
N ASP A 89 2.26 -2.40 5.90
CA ASP A 89 3.64 -2.87 5.73
C ASP A 89 3.68 -4.40 5.88
N THR A 90 4.27 -5.10 4.91
CA THR A 90 4.40 -6.56 4.97
C THR A 90 5.81 -6.96 5.38
N LYS A 91 5.94 -8.19 5.90
CA LYS A 91 7.23 -8.89 5.91
C LYS A 91 7.85 -8.87 4.50
N GLY A 92 9.18 -8.79 4.45
CA GLY A 92 9.91 -8.98 3.21
C GLY A 92 9.58 -10.33 2.58
N ILE A 93 9.27 -10.32 1.28
CA ILE A 93 8.98 -11.54 0.54
C ILE A 93 10.32 -12.17 0.13
N GLU A 94 10.61 -13.37 0.62
CA GLU A 94 11.80 -14.15 0.28
C GLU A 94 11.37 -15.49 -0.35
N ASP A 95 12.16 -16.05 -1.27
CA ASP A 95 11.77 -17.20 -2.10
C ASP A 95 11.27 -18.41 -1.30
N LYS A 96 11.89 -18.68 -0.14
CA LYS A 96 11.52 -19.81 0.72
C LYS A 96 10.21 -19.61 1.47
N ASP A 97 9.84 -18.36 1.72
CA ASP A 97 8.70 -17.97 2.57
C ASP A 97 7.55 -17.36 1.74
N TYR A 98 7.66 -17.36 0.41
CA TYR A 98 6.72 -16.67 -0.48
C TYR A 98 5.27 -17.16 -0.27
N HIS A 99 5.07 -18.47 -0.25
CA HIS A 99 3.73 -19.06 -0.12
C HIS A 99 3.09 -18.65 1.21
N ASP A 100 3.81 -18.82 2.32
CA ASP A 100 3.32 -18.52 3.66
C ASP A 100 3.06 -17.02 3.84
N THR A 101 3.93 -16.18 3.27
CA THR A 101 3.75 -14.72 3.28
C THR A 101 2.47 -14.34 2.55
N MET A 102 2.22 -14.90 1.37
CA MET A 102 1.00 -14.62 0.59
C MET A 102 -0.27 -15.14 1.27
N GLN A 103 -0.24 -16.30 1.93
CA GLN A 103 -1.38 -16.80 2.70
C GLN A 103 -1.70 -15.91 3.89
N SER A 104 -0.67 -15.49 4.64
CA SER A 104 -0.85 -14.60 5.79
C SER A 104 -1.45 -13.24 5.39
N ILE A 105 -1.04 -12.70 4.24
CA ILE A 105 -1.60 -11.47 3.67
C ILE A 105 -3.08 -11.68 3.31
N LYS A 106 -3.41 -12.76 2.60
CA LYS A 106 -4.79 -13.07 2.19
C LYS A 106 -5.72 -13.20 3.39
N GLN A 107 -5.36 -14.03 4.36
CA GLN A 107 -6.13 -14.23 5.58
C GLN A 107 -6.37 -12.89 6.30
N ARG A 108 -5.32 -12.08 6.43
CA ARG A 108 -5.44 -10.78 7.09
C ARG A 108 -6.30 -9.79 6.31
N MET A 109 -6.24 -9.82 4.98
CA MET A 109 -7.10 -9.00 4.11
C MET A 109 -8.58 -9.40 4.25
N GLU A 110 -8.87 -10.69 4.39
CA GLU A 110 -10.23 -11.20 4.64
C GLU A 110 -10.76 -10.78 6.03
N GLU A 111 -9.91 -10.82 7.07
CA GLU A 111 -10.26 -10.37 8.42
C GLU A 111 -10.57 -8.86 8.47
N VAL A 112 -9.86 -8.05 7.69
CA VAL A 112 -10.03 -6.59 7.69
C VAL A 112 -11.03 -6.10 6.65
N SER A 113 -11.54 -7.00 5.81
CA SER A 113 -12.55 -6.69 4.79
C SER A 113 -13.86 -6.26 5.46
N PRO A 114 -14.49 -5.15 5.02
CA PRO A 114 -15.74 -4.65 5.60
C PRO A 114 -16.89 -5.66 5.59
N SER A 115 -16.85 -6.66 4.70
CA SER A 115 -17.87 -7.71 4.55
C SER A 115 -17.96 -8.69 5.72
N ASN A 116 -16.97 -8.73 6.62
CA ASN A 116 -16.98 -9.59 7.82
C ASN A 116 -17.39 -8.87 9.11
N ARG A 117 -17.81 -7.60 9.03
CA ARG A 117 -18.42 -6.88 10.14
C ARG A 117 -19.95 -7.00 10.05
N ALA A 118 -20.46 -8.19 10.31
CA ALA A 118 -21.86 -8.45 10.62
C ALA A 118 -21.99 -8.77 12.11
#